data_AF-A0A450U1Q0-F1
#
_entry.id   AF-A0A450U1Q0-F1
#
_cell.length_a   1.000
_cell.length_b   1.000
_cell.length_c   1.000
_cell.angle_alpha   90.00
_cell.angle_beta   90.00
_cell.angle_gamma   90.00
#
_symmetry.space_group_name_H-M   'P 1'
#
loop_
_entity.id
_entity.type
_entity.pdbx_description
1 polymer ?
#
loop_
_entity_poly.entity_id
_entity_poly.type
_entity_poly.pdbx_seq_one_letter_code
_entity_poly.pdbx_strand_id
1 'polypeptide(L)'
;MQPLFAILQDHPVWALVALAASLWLFRNYKILISAKTADEDKNARLDNDRARLRGWIGERTFGERYLQFLARFLDWITLRATDDTDSLAASRSRDSRIVALFGVDPFTEGSYRLCLRLALAYPIVGFFLGWVSGGGGEFSGIEFLPPLEAPWQRWLLLGGAGLSAWWFFRSMQTEGWKSRVYLISAVAAVFASAVAFAGAFAGAFAGAFAGAGVGAFAVAFASTFASTFAFAFAFAVAVAGAFAFAGVGAFAVAVGVAIFAEWLREYLRSRKAVIRYWLGFNLFFAIYVLMVLAWALPRTAESEVLLVPIFLTLLPLANATLDWVSLGVTRGLLHAIRHNHHSGVGVLAWAVLDIALALLFLFAIVSLTTAVVAGVNAAAFAWSGNTLLDLGRLFRDLEADPWSLDLAWIHFMMLSTLIPTLAHFLLAGVAAVLFLPDRWRRWILNSFDKRDDARWGAFLYVSLVPPLAIAAPAGLLWGLYVLVSAWHGVVGMGLLTWARGVARLLDPSL
;
A
#
# COMPACT_ATOMS: atom_id res chain seq x y z
N MET A 1 -38.76 22.08 -4.50
CA MET A 1 -38.48 20.87 -5.30
C MET A 1 -37.44 21.12 -6.41
N GLN A 2 -37.51 22.24 -7.16
CA GLN A 2 -36.47 22.61 -8.16
C GLN A 2 -35.00 22.57 -7.68
N PRO A 3 -34.63 23.05 -6.47
CA PRO A 3 -33.22 23.00 -6.04
C PRO A 3 -32.73 21.58 -5.73
N LEU A 4 -33.62 20.67 -5.32
CA LEU A 4 -33.26 19.28 -5.05
C LEU A 4 -33.00 18.53 -6.36
N PHE A 5 -33.78 18.82 -7.41
CA PHE A 5 -33.61 18.22 -8.73
C PHE A 5 -32.30 18.64 -9.41
N ALA A 6 -31.91 19.91 -9.29
CA ALA A 6 -30.64 20.41 -9.81
C ALA A 6 -29.42 19.70 -9.16
N ILE A 7 -29.41 19.55 -7.84
CA ILE A 7 -28.33 18.86 -7.10
C ILE A 7 -28.23 17.37 -7.50
N LEU A 8 -29.37 16.70 -7.73
CA LEU A 8 -29.39 15.30 -8.15
C LEU A 8 -28.90 15.11 -9.60
N GLN A 9 -29.01 16.16 -10.43
CA GLN A 9 -28.57 16.15 -11.83
C GLN A 9 -27.04 16.24 -11.95
N ASP A 10 -26.42 17.09 -11.10
CA ASP A 10 -24.97 17.32 -11.12
C ASP A 10 -24.19 16.20 -10.40
N HIS A 11 -24.85 15.42 -9.54
CA HIS A 11 -24.22 14.40 -8.70
C HIS A 11 -25.03 13.09 -8.63
N PRO A 12 -25.14 12.34 -9.73
CA PRO A 12 -26.01 11.16 -9.83
C PRO A 12 -25.64 10.02 -8.86
N VAL A 13 -24.37 9.91 -8.47
CA VAL A 13 -23.93 8.92 -7.47
C VAL A 13 -24.49 9.27 -6.09
N TRP A 14 -24.39 10.53 -5.67
CA TRP A 14 -24.92 10.99 -4.39
C TRP A 14 -26.45 10.93 -4.35
N ALA A 15 -27.10 11.16 -5.48
CA ALA A 15 -28.54 10.92 -5.65
C ALA A 15 -28.94 9.48 -5.35
N LEU A 16 -28.23 8.51 -5.94
CA LEU A 16 -28.49 7.08 -5.73
C LEU A 16 -28.21 6.67 -4.28
N VAL A 17 -27.12 7.16 -3.68
CA VAL A 17 -26.80 6.91 -2.27
C VAL A 17 -27.88 7.46 -1.34
N ALA A 18 -28.33 8.71 -1.56
CA ALA A 18 -29.37 9.34 -0.77
C ALA A 18 -30.72 8.60 -0.91
N LEU A 19 -31.07 8.15 -2.13
CA LEU A 19 -32.27 7.37 -2.37
C LEU A 19 -32.20 6.01 -1.66
N ALA A 20 -31.10 5.28 -1.81
CA ALA A 20 -30.89 4.00 -1.14
C ALA A 20 -30.95 4.13 0.39
N ALA A 21 -30.31 5.16 0.95
CA ALA A 21 -30.37 5.48 2.37
C ALA A 21 -31.80 5.81 2.81
N SER A 22 -32.53 6.62 2.05
CA SER A 22 -33.92 7.00 2.35
C SER A 22 -34.86 5.79 2.34
N LEU A 23 -34.73 4.90 1.34
CA LEU A 23 -35.50 3.66 1.26
C LEU A 23 -35.17 2.71 2.43
N TRP A 24 -33.90 2.62 2.81
CA TRP A 24 -33.44 1.84 3.96
C TRP A 24 -34.03 2.35 5.28
N LEU A 25 -33.92 3.67 5.53
CA LEU A 25 -34.50 4.31 6.72
C LEU A 25 -36.01 4.15 6.75
N PHE A 26 -36.69 4.39 5.63
CA PHE A 26 -38.15 4.26 5.54
C PHE A 26 -38.62 2.83 5.81
N ARG A 27 -37.92 1.83 5.25
CA ARG A 27 -38.21 0.41 5.50
C ARG A 27 -38.11 0.08 6.99
N ASN A 28 -37.00 0.45 7.63
CA ASN A 28 -36.78 0.14 9.05
C ASN A 28 -37.76 0.90 9.96
N TYR A 29 -38.08 2.15 9.61
CA TYR A 29 -39.10 2.95 10.31
C TYR A 29 -40.45 2.24 10.25
N LYS A 30 -40.86 1.80 9.05
CA LYS A 30 -42.11 1.07 8.85
C LYS A 30 -42.14 -0.23 9.66
N ILE A 31 -41.04 -0.97 9.75
CA ILE A 31 -40.99 -2.22 10.52
C ILE A 31 -41.05 -1.93 12.03
N LEU A 32 -40.21 -1.01 12.53
CA LEU A 32 -39.96 -0.87 13.97
C LEU A 32 -40.93 0.10 14.68
N ILE A 33 -41.47 1.11 13.98
CA ILE A 33 -42.26 2.19 14.58
C ILE A 33 -43.76 2.10 14.24
N SER A 34 -44.14 1.52 13.10
CA SER A 34 -45.54 1.56 12.66
C SER A 34 -46.52 0.91 13.64
N ALA A 35 -47.69 1.52 13.84
CA ALA A 35 -48.77 0.91 14.60
C ALA A 35 -49.34 -0.31 13.86
N LYS A 36 -49.95 -1.24 14.60
CA LYS A 36 -50.71 -2.35 14.01
C LYS A 36 -51.89 -1.80 13.21
N THR A 37 -52.17 -2.41 12.07
CA THR A 37 -53.31 -2.06 11.21
C THR A 37 -54.48 -3.02 11.42
N ALA A 38 -55.63 -2.78 10.80
CA ALA A 38 -56.76 -3.72 10.83
C ALA A 38 -56.48 -5.04 10.08
N ASP A 39 -55.47 -5.05 9.20
CA ASP A 39 -55.02 -6.23 8.44
C ASP A 39 -54.12 -7.14 9.29
N GLU A 40 -54.65 -8.31 9.67
CA GLU A 40 -53.96 -9.30 10.51
C GLU A 40 -52.74 -9.93 9.83
N ASP A 41 -52.83 -10.25 8.53
CA ASP A 41 -51.73 -10.85 7.77
C ASP A 41 -50.54 -9.90 7.68
N LYS A 42 -50.81 -8.61 7.45
CA LYS A 42 -49.80 -7.57 7.45
C LYS A 42 -49.16 -7.41 8.83
N ASN A 43 -49.93 -7.46 9.90
CA ASN A 43 -49.40 -7.41 11.26
C ASN A 43 -48.52 -8.61 11.58
N ALA A 44 -48.91 -9.82 11.16
CA ALA A 44 -48.11 -11.03 11.35
C ALA A 44 -46.75 -10.94 10.64
N ARG A 45 -46.72 -10.42 9.41
CA ARG A 45 -45.47 -10.15 8.67
C ARG A 45 -44.59 -9.12 9.39
N LEU A 46 -45.18 -8.02 9.86
CA LEU A 46 -44.46 -6.99 10.62
C LEU A 46 -43.88 -7.53 11.92
N ASP A 47 -44.63 -8.36 12.65
CA ASP A 47 -44.18 -8.95 13.91
C ASP A 47 -43.01 -9.93 13.67
N ASN A 48 -43.04 -10.70 12.58
CA ASN A 48 -41.91 -11.53 12.16
C ASN A 48 -40.66 -10.70 11.80
N ASP A 49 -40.83 -9.61 11.03
CA ASP A 49 -39.74 -8.71 10.67
C ASP A 49 -39.15 -8.01 11.91
N ARG A 50 -39.99 -7.60 12.87
CA ARG A 50 -39.57 -7.03 14.16
C ARG A 50 -38.78 -8.04 14.99
N ALA A 51 -39.28 -9.28 15.10
CA ALA A 51 -38.59 -10.35 15.81
C ALA A 51 -37.20 -10.58 15.20
N ARG A 52 -37.08 -10.57 13.87
CA ARG A 52 -35.80 -10.67 13.17
C ARG A 52 -34.86 -9.51 13.49
N LEU A 53 -35.32 -8.26 13.41
CA LEU A 53 -34.49 -7.08 13.72
C LEU A 53 -34.12 -7.01 15.22
N ARG A 54 -35.00 -7.44 16.12
CA ARG A 54 -34.67 -7.60 17.55
C ARG A 54 -33.64 -8.71 17.77
N GLY A 55 -33.76 -9.81 17.04
CA GLY A 55 -32.76 -10.88 16.99
C GLY A 55 -31.38 -10.32 16.63
N TRP A 56 -31.30 -9.46 15.61
CA TRP A 56 -30.04 -8.82 15.23
C TRP A 56 -29.38 -8.02 16.34
N ILE A 57 -30.20 -7.33 17.15
CA ILE A 57 -29.74 -6.59 18.33
C ILE A 57 -29.27 -7.57 19.39
N GLY A 58 -30.09 -8.59 19.71
CA GLY A 58 -29.83 -9.59 20.75
C GLY A 58 -28.54 -10.38 20.55
N GLU A 59 -28.37 -10.92 19.34
CA GLU A 59 -27.23 -11.72 18.92
C GLU A 59 -25.99 -10.86 18.60
N ARG A 60 -26.10 -9.52 18.64
CA ARG A 60 -25.05 -8.60 18.17
C ARG A 60 -24.59 -8.94 16.74
N THR A 61 -25.52 -9.31 15.86
CA THR A 61 -25.24 -9.85 14.51
C THR A 61 -24.23 -9.03 13.72
N PHE A 62 -24.25 -7.69 13.83
CA PHE A 62 -23.28 -6.85 13.15
C PHE A 62 -21.85 -7.02 13.69
N GLY A 63 -21.69 -7.07 15.02
CA GLY A 63 -20.40 -7.33 15.67
C GLY A 63 -19.87 -8.73 15.36
N GLU A 64 -20.74 -9.74 15.34
CA GLU A 64 -20.35 -11.11 14.95
C GLU A 64 -19.90 -11.18 13.49
N ARG A 65 -20.64 -10.55 12.56
CA ARG A 65 -20.25 -10.45 11.15
C ARG A 65 -18.91 -9.74 10.99
N TYR A 66 -18.67 -8.70 11.77
CA TYR A 66 -17.38 -8.02 11.80
C TYR A 66 -16.26 -8.94 12.28
N LEU A 67 -16.44 -9.66 13.39
CA LEU A 67 -15.43 -10.61 13.88
C LEU A 67 -15.17 -11.74 12.88
N GLN A 68 -16.20 -12.21 12.17
CA GLN A 68 -16.04 -13.19 11.09
C GLN A 68 -15.26 -12.61 9.90
N PHE A 69 -15.53 -11.36 9.51
CA PHE A 69 -14.77 -10.68 8.47
C PHE A 69 -13.31 -10.50 8.89
N LEU A 70 -13.07 -10.04 10.12
CA LEU A 70 -11.74 -9.90 10.71
C LEU A 70 -10.99 -11.23 10.74
N ALA A 71 -11.66 -12.31 11.14
CA ALA A 71 -11.08 -13.65 11.12
C ALA A 71 -10.66 -14.05 9.70
N ARG A 72 -11.56 -13.90 8.71
CA ARG A 72 -11.24 -14.18 7.30
C ARG A 72 -10.09 -13.35 6.78
N PHE A 73 -10.02 -12.07 7.16
CA PHE A 73 -8.92 -11.19 6.78
C PHE A 73 -7.58 -11.64 7.38
N LEU A 74 -7.54 -11.91 8.68
CA LEU A 74 -6.34 -12.40 9.37
C LEU A 74 -5.90 -13.77 8.84
N ASP A 75 -6.85 -14.67 8.59
CA ASP A 75 -6.57 -15.99 8.04
C ASP A 75 -6.07 -15.87 6.59
N TRP A 76 -6.61 -14.95 5.78
CA TRP A 76 -6.10 -14.65 4.44
C TRP A 76 -4.66 -14.13 4.47
N ILE A 77 -4.34 -13.16 5.34
CA ILE A 77 -2.96 -12.67 5.49
C ILE A 77 -2.04 -13.83 5.87
N THR A 78 -2.43 -14.60 6.88
CA THR A 78 -1.64 -15.71 7.44
C THR A 78 -1.37 -16.81 6.41
N LEU A 79 -2.38 -17.18 5.62
CA LEU A 79 -2.29 -18.28 4.64
C LEU A 79 -1.70 -17.86 3.29
N ARG A 80 -1.94 -16.62 2.85
CA ARG A 80 -1.62 -16.19 1.47
C ARG A 80 -0.48 -15.19 1.40
N ALA A 81 -0.36 -14.30 2.37
CA ALA A 81 0.62 -13.23 2.33
C ALA A 81 1.89 -13.59 3.10
N THR A 82 1.76 -14.13 4.31
CA THR A 82 2.88 -14.42 5.21
C THR A 82 3.26 -15.89 5.30
N ASP A 83 2.34 -16.81 5.02
CA ASP A 83 2.55 -18.27 5.09
C ASP A 83 3.16 -18.73 6.44
N ASP A 84 2.56 -18.25 7.54
CA ASP A 84 3.12 -18.40 8.89
C ASP A 84 2.13 -19.00 9.92
N THR A 85 1.16 -19.77 9.42
CA THR A 85 0.13 -20.45 10.22
C THR A 85 0.72 -21.27 11.37
N ASP A 86 1.70 -22.12 11.07
CA ASP A 86 2.33 -23.01 12.07
C ASP A 86 3.13 -22.21 13.10
N SER A 87 3.79 -21.14 12.66
CA SER A 87 4.56 -20.25 13.54
C SER A 87 3.65 -19.54 14.54
N LEU A 88 2.49 -19.05 14.08
CA LEU A 88 1.48 -18.42 14.93
C LEU A 88 0.82 -19.42 15.87
N ALA A 89 0.47 -20.61 15.40
CA ALA A 89 -0.10 -21.67 16.23
C ALA A 89 0.87 -22.09 17.35
N ALA A 90 2.14 -22.32 17.01
CA ALA A 90 3.20 -22.67 17.97
C ALA A 90 3.54 -21.54 18.94
N SER A 91 3.21 -20.28 18.62
CA SER A 91 3.49 -19.15 19.50
C SER A 91 2.56 -19.08 20.73
N ARG A 92 1.34 -19.61 20.63
CA ARG A 92 0.31 -19.49 21.68
C ARG A 92 0.67 -20.18 22.99
N SER A 93 1.49 -21.21 22.94
CA SER A 93 1.96 -21.95 24.11
C SER A 93 3.19 -21.35 24.77
N ARG A 94 3.75 -20.26 24.23
CA ARG A 94 4.98 -19.65 24.74
C ARG A 94 4.68 -18.68 25.87
N ASP A 95 5.43 -18.81 26.96
CA ASP A 95 5.45 -17.82 28.02
C ASP A 95 6.30 -16.60 27.59
N SER A 96 5.65 -15.57 27.07
CA SER A 96 6.29 -14.32 26.68
C SER A 96 5.37 -13.13 26.87
N ARG A 97 5.94 -11.96 27.19
CA ARG A 97 5.19 -10.70 27.34
C ARG A 97 4.43 -10.31 26.07
N ILE A 98 4.95 -10.66 24.90
CA ILE A 98 4.32 -10.39 23.60
C ILE A 98 3.05 -11.24 23.45
N VAL A 99 3.12 -12.53 23.75
CA VAL A 99 1.96 -13.45 23.73
C VAL A 99 0.96 -13.07 24.82
N ALA A 100 1.42 -12.63 26.00
CA ALA A 100 0.53 -12.11 27.03
C ALA A 100 -0.23 -10.85 26.58
N LEU A 101 0.40 -9.99 25.77
CA LEU A 101 -0.18 -8.76 25.25
C LEU A 101 -1.15 -9.00 24.09
N PHE A 102 -0.78 -9.83 23.12
CA PHE A 102 -1.52 -9.99 21.86
C PHE A 102 -2.26 -11.33 21.71
N GLY A 103 -2.05 -12.28 22.62
CA GLY A 103 -2.52 -13.66 22.53
C GLY A 103 -1.71 -14.55 21.57
N VAL A 104 -0.83 -13.96 20.74
CA VAL A 104 0.06 -14.62 19.78
C VAL A 104 1.38 -13.84 19.68
N ASP A 105 2.42 -14.44 19.10
CA ASP A 105 3.62 -13.70 18.68
C ASP A 105 3.46 -13.27 17.20
N PRO A 106 3.10 -12.02 16.92
CA PRO A 106 2.84 -11.58 15.55
C PRO A 106 4.13 -11.37 14.75
N PHE A 107 5.30 -11.37 15.40
CA PHE A 107 6.61 -11.12 14.79
C PHE A 107 7.21 -12.41 14.23
N THR A 108 6.73 -12.83 13.07
CA THR A 108 7.15 -14.06 12.40
C THR A 108 8.17 -13.78 11.30
N GLU A 109 8.87 -14.82 10.84
CA GLU A 109 9.68 -14.71 9.63
C GLU A 109 8.82 -14.46 8.39
N GLY A 110 7.67 -15.13 8.28
CA GLY A 110 6.78 -14.97 7.13
C GLY A 110 6.35 -13.52 6.92
N SER A 111 6.00 -12.83 8.01
CA SER A 111 5.73 -11.39 7.98
C SER A 111 6.96 -10.56 7.59
N TYR A 112 8.16 -10.90 8.06
CA TYR A 112 9.39 -10.22 7.66
C TYR A 112 9.70 -10.37 6.16
N ARG A 113 9.57 -11.59 5.62
CA ARG A 113 9.76 -11.86 4.18
C ARG A 113 8.74 -11.10 3.33
N LEU A 114 7.51 -10.98 3.79
CA LEU A 114 6.50 -10.14 3.15
C LEU A 114 6.94 -8.67 3.14
N CYS A 115 7.36 -8.12 4.29
CA CYS A 115 7.85 -6.75 4.39
C CYS A 115 9.05 -6.49 3.48
N LEU A 116 10.01 -7.42 3.36
CA LEU A 116 11.12 -7.29 2.39
C LEU A 116 10.63 -7.18 0.94
N ARG A 117 9.68 -8.04 0.53
CA ARG A 117 9.13 -8.02 -0.83
C ARG A 117 8.38 -6.71 -1.11
N LEU A 118 7.59 -6.28 -0.13
CA LEU A 118 6.79 -5.05 -0.21
C LEU A 118 7.68 -3.81 -0.25
N ALA A 119 8.69 -3.74 0.62
CA ALA A 119 9.63 -2.63 0.67
C ALA A 119 10.41 -2.45 -0.64
N LEU A 120 10.66 -3.54 -1.39
CA LEU A 120 11.20 -3.48 -2.74
C LEU A 120 10.15 -3.07 -3.78
N ALA A 121 8.92 -3.59 -3.65
CA ALA A 121 7.86 -3.38 -4.64
C ALA A 121 7.30 -1.95 -4.65
N TYR A 122 7.06 -1.34 -3.48
CA TYR A 122 6.43 -0.03 -3.39
C TYR A 122 7.17 1.12 -4.07
N PRO A 123 8.50 1.29 -3.94
CA PRO A 123 9.21 2.34 -4.66
C PRO A 123 9.05 2.19 -6.18
N ILE A 124 9.13 0.96 -6.68
CA ILE A 124 8.96 0.64 -8.11
C ILE A 124 7.53 0.96 -8.55
N VAL A 125 6.54 0.44 -7.82
CA VAL A 125 5.12 0.67 -8.10
C VAL A 125 4.78 2.17 -8.02
N GLY A 126 5.30 2.89 -7.03
CA GLY A 126 5.09 4.33 -6.87
C GLY A 126 5.66 5.13 -8.02
N PHE A 127 6.87 4.79 -8.49
CA PHE A 127 7.47 5.39 -9.68
C PHE A 127 6.60 5.18 -10.93
N PHE A 128 6.20 3.93 -11.21
CA PHE A 128 5.38 3.63 -12.39
C PHE A 128 3.97 4.22 -12.29
N LEU A 129 3.34 4.22 -11.11
CA LEU A 129 2.03 4.84 -10.92
C LEU A 129 2.09 6.36 -11.05
N GLY A 130 3.13 7.01 -10.51
CA GLY A 130 3.40 8.43 -10.68
C GLY A 130 3.56 8.80 -12.16
N TRP A 131 4.36 8.02 -12.89
CA TRP A 131 4.49 8.18 -14.33
C TRP A 131 3.17 7.95 -15.05
N VAL A 132 2.45 6.85 -14.85
CA VAL A 132 1.19 6.62 -15.57
C VAL A 132 0.13 7.70 -15.27
N SER A 133 0.19 8.32 -14.10
CA SER A 133 -0.72 9.40 -13.69
C SER A 133 -0.41 10.77 -14.27
N GLY A 134 0.76 10.96 -14.90
CA GLY A 134 1.13 12.23 -15.52
C GLY A 134 2.57 12.71 -15.27
N GLY A 135 3.32 12.08 -14.36
CA GLY A 135 4.70 12.46 -14.04
C GLY A 135 5.68 12.34 -15.22
N GLY A 136 6.78 13.08 -15.21
CA GLY A 136 7.76 13.17 -16.29
C GLY A 136 8.47 11.85 -16.59
N GLY A 137 8.51 10.91 -15.62
CA GLY A 137 9.23 9.63 -15.78
C GLY A 137 10.72 9.77 -15.49
N GLU A 138 11.11 10.88 -14.87
CA GLU A 138 12.45 11.15 -14.40
C GLU A 138 12.64 10.61 -12.99
N PHE A 139 13.83 10.12 -12.71
CA PHE A 139 14.27 9.77 -11.37
C PHE A 139 15.61 10.44 -11.11
N SER A 140 15.60 11.46 -10.26
CA SER A 140 16.78 12.25 -9.87
C SER A 140 17.56 12.85 -11.06
N GLY A 141 16.86 13.38 -12.06
CA GLY A 141 17.48 14.01 -13.23
C GLY A 141 17.77 13.06 -14.39
N ILE A 142 17.66 11.74 -14.18
CA ILE A 142 17.75 10.74 -15.24
C ILE A 142 16.35 10.46 -15.78
N GLU A 143 16.16 10.61 -17.09
CA GLU A 143 14.92 10.20 -17.78
C GLU A 143 14.88 8.66 -17.90
N PHE A 144 14.00 8.01 -17.12
CA PHE A 144 13.83 6.56 -17.15
C PHE A 144 12.68 6.12 -18.07
N LEU A 145 11.64 6.95 -18.14
CA LEU A 145 10.48 6.72 -18.99
C LEU A 145 10.19 7.99 -19.78
N PRO A 146 9.80 7.87 -21.06
CA PRO A 146 9.53 9.03 -21.88
C PRO A 146 8.31 9.82 -21.35
N PRO A 147 8.34 11.16 -21.43
CA PRO A 147 7.20 12.00 -21.09
C PRO A 147 6.14 11.90 -22.20
N LEU A 148 5.19 10.97 -22.04
CA LEU A 148 4.11 10.77 -23.02
C LEU A 148 2.91 11.65 -22.71
N GLU A 149 2.42 12.46 -23.66
CA GLU A 149 1.31 13.39 -23.40
C GLU A 149 -0.03 12.68 -23.13
N ALA A 150 -0.30 11.55 -23.79
CA ALA A 150 -1.60 10.89 -23.69
C ALA A 150 -1.64 9.84 -22.56
N PRO A 151 -2.59 9.89 -21.61
CA PRO A 151 -2.67 8.92 -20.51
C PRO A 151 -2.81 7.45 -20.97
N TRP A 152 -3.58 7.20 -22.05
CA TRP A 152 -3.78 5.84 -22.55
C TRP A 152 -2.49 5.19 -23.07
N GLN A 153 -1.57 6.00 -23.60
CA GLN A 153 -0.26 5.55 -24.09
C GLN A 153 0.60 5.00 -22.94
N ARG A 154 0.55 5.68 -21.78
CA ARG A 154 1.26 5.27 -20.57
C ARG A 154 0.74 3.94 -20.05
N TRP A 155 -0.59 3.79 -19.99
CA TRP A 155 -1.23 2.53 -19.60
C TRP A 155 -0.94 1.38 -20.57
N LEU A 156 -0.96 1.64 -21.88
CA LEU A 156 -0.63 0.65 -22.90
C LEU A 156 0.81 0.16 -22.74
N LEU A 157 1.76 1.09 -22.55
CA LEU A 157 3.17 0.77 -22.37
C LEU A 157 3.40 -0.03 -21.08
N LEU A 158 2.81 0.40 -19.96
CA LEU A 158 2.92 -0.32 -18.69
C LEU A 158 2.29 -1.71 -18.77
N GLY A 159 1.10 -1.83 -19.39
CA GLY A 159 0.42 -3.11 -19.58
C GLY A 159 1.20 -4.06 -20.48
N GLY A 160 1.76 -3.56 -21.58
CA GLY A 160 2.61 -4.32 -22.48
C GLY A 160 3.89 -4.82 -21.82
N ALA A 161 4.57 -3.95 -21.07
CA ALA A 161 5.77 -4.30 -20.29
C ALA A 161 5.47 -5.34 -19.21
N GLY A 162 4.38 -5.15 -18.45
CA GLY A 162 3.96 -6.09 -17.41
C GLY A 162 3.60 -7.47 -17.97
N LEU A 163 2.87 -7.52 -19.09
CA LEU A 163 2.52 -8.76 -19.77
C LEU A 163 3.76 -9.47 -20.34
N SER A 164 4.69 -8.72 -20.93
CA SER A 164 5.95 -9.24 -21.44
C SER A 164 6.81 -9.82 -20.31
N ALA A 165 6.98 -9.08 -19.21
CA ALA A 165 7.72 -9.53 -18.04
C ALA A 165 7.08 -10.79 -17.43
N TRP A 166 5.75 -10.86 -17.36
CA TRP A 166 5.04 -12.06 -16.89
C TRP A 166 5.28 -13.27 -17.79
N TRP A 167 5.15 -13.12 -19.11
CA TRP A 167 5.44 -14.20 -20.05
C TRP A 167 6.90 -14.63 -20.01
N PHE A 168 7.83 -13.67 -19.92
CA PHE A 168 9.26 -13.97 -19.78
C PHE A 168 9.53 -14.76 -18.49
N PHE A 169 8.98 -14.32 -17.35
CA PHE A 169 9.09 -15.06 -16.09
C PHE A 169 8.52 -16.47 -16.19
N ARG A 170 7.35 -16.64 -16.83
CA ARG A 170 6.76 -17.97 -17.08
C ARG A 170 7.63 -18.83 -18.00
N SER A 171 8.36 -18.24 -18.95
CA SER A 171 9.31 -18.96 -19.79
C SER A 171 10.46 -19.54 -18.97
N MET A 172 10.95 -18.83 -17.96
CA MET A 172 12.00 -19.30 -17.06
C MET A 172 11.54 -20.41 -16.12
N GLN A 173 10.25 -20.41 -15.74
CA GLN A 173 9.67 -21.43 -14.85
C GLN A 173 9.21 -22.71 -15.55
N THR A 174 9.23 -22.75 -16.88
CA THR A 174 8.72 -23.87 -17.64
C THR A 174 9.82 -24.46 -18.52
N GLU A 175 9.78 -25.76 -18.74
CA GLU A 175 10.75 -26.45 -19.58
C GLU A 175 10.15 -26.83 -20.94
N GLY A 176 11.04 -27.11 -21.89
CA GLY A 176 10.68 -27.61 -23.22
C GLY A 176 9.95 -26.57 -24.10
N TRP A 177 9.01 -27.04 -24.91
CA TRP A 177 8.34 -26.20 -25.93
C TRP A 177 7.50 -25.07 -25.32
N LYS A 178 6.93 -25.27 -24.13
CA LYS A 178 6.12 -24.26 -23.44
C LYS A 178 6.95 -23.02 -23.08
N SER A 179 8.20 -23.22 -22.65
CA SER A 179 9.17 -22.15 -22.39
C SER A 179 9.34 -21.25 -23.61
N ARG A 180 9.57 -21.88 -24.79
CA ARG A 180 9.74 -21.15 -26.06
C ARG A 180 8.49 -20.39 -26.46
N VAL A 181 7.31 -20.97 -26.28
CA VAL A 181 6.04 -20.27 -26.55
C VAL A 181 5.88 -19.04 -25.65
N TYR A 182 6.18 -19.16 -24.36
CA TYR A 182 6.15 -18.02 -23.46
C TYR A 182 7.17 -16.94 -23.83
N LEU A 183 8.39 -17.33 -24.21
CA LEU A 183 9.42 -16.39 -24.68
C LEU A 183 8.99 -15.66 -25.96
N ILE A 184 8.47 -16.39 -26.95
CA ILE A 184 7.93 -15.80 -28.19
C ILE A 184 6.77 -14.86 -27.88
N SER A 185 5.88 -15.25 -26.95
CA SER A 185 4.76 -14.40 -26.52
C SER A 185 5.24 -13.12 -25.85
N ALA A 186 6.26 -13.21 -24.99
CA ALA A 186 6.89 -12.05 -24.33
C ALA A 186 7.42 -11.04 -25.36
N VAL A 187 8.11 -11.52 -26.39
CA VAL A 187 8.61 -10.70 -27.50
C VAL A 187 7.45 -10.12 -28.31
N ALA A 188 6.45 -10.94 -28.65
CA ALA A 188 5.28 -10.50 -29.40
C ALA A 188 4.46 -9.41 -28.66
N ALA A 189 4.36 -9.47 -27.33
CA ALA A 189 3.72 -8.42 -26.52
C ALA A 189 4.38 -7.06 -26.71
N VAL A 190 5.72 -7.03 -26.71
CA VAL A 190 6.51 -5.82 -26.91
C VAL A 190 6.24 -5.25 -28.29
N PHE A 191 6.34 -6.08 -29.33
CA PHE A 191 6.08 -5.67 -30.70
C PHE A 191 4.64 -5.21 -30.90
N ALA A 192 3.65 -5.93 -30.36
CA ALA A 192 2.25 -5.54 -30.47
C ALA A 192 1.96 -4.20 -29.78
N SER A 193 2.57 -3.95 -28.62
CA SER A 193 2.44 -2.68 -27.90
C SER A 193 3.07 -1.52 -28.68
N ALA A 194 4.26 -1.74 -29.26
CA ALA A 194 4.93 -0.76 -30.11
C ALA A 194 4.14 -0.47 -31.41
N VAL A 195 3.58 -1.50 -32.05
CA VAL A 195 2.76 -1.35 -33.28
C VAL A 195 1.44 -0.65 -32.97
N ALA A 196 0.75 -1.01 -31.88
CA ALA A 196 -0.48 -0.35 -31.46
C ALA A 196 -0.26 1.15 -31.17
N PHE A 197 0.89 1.46 -30.56
CA PHE A 197 1.32 2.84 -30.32
C PHE A 197 1.54 3.61 -31.63
N ALA A 198 2.34 3.05 -32.54
CA ALA A 198 2.65 3.66 -33.83
C ALA A 198 1.40 3.82 -34.71
N GLY A 199 0.50 2.83 -34.72
CA GLY A 199 -0.75 2.83 -35.49
C GLY A 199 -1.76 3.86 -34.98
N ALA A 200 -1.91 4.01 -33.67
CA ALA A 200 -2.77 5.03 -33.07
C ALA A 200 -2.26 6.46 -33.36
N PHE A 201 -0.94 6.66 -33.37
CA PHE A 201 -0.33 7.93 -33.73
C PHE A 201 -0.49 8.24 -35.22
N ALA A 202 -0.22 7.26 -36.10
CA ALA A 202 -0.43 7.39 -37.54
C ALA A 202 -1.91 7.64 -37.89
N GLY A 203 -2.85 7.01 -37.17
CA GLY A 203 -4.29 7.24 -37.34
C GLY A 203 -4.76 8.63 -36.89
N ALA A 204 -4.25 9.12 -35.75
CA ALA A 204 -4.53 10.47 -35.26
C ALA A 204 -3.93 11.56 -36.18
N PHE A 205 -2.72 11.33 -36.71
CA PHE A 205 -2.04 12.26 -37.61
C PHE A 205 -2.60 12.22 -39.04
N ALA A 206 -2.97 11.05 -39.57
CA ALA A 206 -3.64 10.93 -40.87
C ALA A 206 -5.05 11.55 -40.86
N GLY A 207 -5.72 11.58 -39.70
CA GLY A 207 -6.96 12.32 -39.49
C GLY A 207 -6.78 13.84 -39.39
N ALA A 208 -5.58 14.33 -39.03
CA ALA A 208 -5.28 15.75 -38.85
C ALA A 208 -4.58 16.40 -40.06
N PHE A 209 -3.75 15.66 -40.80
CA PHE A 209 -3.02 16.17 -41.98
C PHE A 209 -2.84 15.05 -43.02
N ALA A 210 -3.62 15.12 -44.10
CA ALA A 210 -3.40 14.31 -45.30
C ALA A 210 -2.20 14.87 -46.09
N GLY A 211 -0.97 14.48 -45.71
CA GLY A 211 0.24 14.90 -46.41
C GLY A 211 1.41 13.95 -46.17
N ALA A 212 2.21 13.71 -47.21
CA ALA A 212 3.21 12.64 -47.38
C ALA A 212 4.44 12.64 -46.43
N GLY A 213 4.34 13.20 -45.22
CA GLY A 213 5.38 13.18 -44.18
C GLY A 213 5.25 12.04 -43.15
N VAL A 214 4.11 11.33 -43.14
CA VAL A 214 3.76 10.36 -42.07
C VAL A 214 4.73 9.16 -42.03
N GLY A 215 5.26 8.73 -43.17
CA GLY A 215 6.14 7.55 -43.24
C GLY A 215 7.53 7.75 -42.64
N ALA A 216 8.20 8.87 -42.95
CA ALA A 216 9.54 9.15 -42.44
C ALA A 216 9.54 9.51 -40.95
N PHE A 217 8.50 10.21 -40.48
CA PHE A 217 8.32 10.53 -39.07
C PHE A 217 7.96 9.29 -38.24
N ALA A 218 7.08 8.41 -38.75
CA ALA A 218 6.75 7.16 -38.07
C ALA A 218 7.96 6.21 -37.96
N VAL A 219 8.85 6.19 -38.95
CA VAL A 219 10.09 5.38 -38.91
C VAL A 219 11.12 5.99 -37.95
N ALA A 220 11.33 7.30 -37.98
CA ALA A 220 12.23 7.98 -37.04
C ALA A 220 11.71 7.88 -35.59
N PHE A 221 10.40 8.03 -35.39
CA PHE A 221 9.77 7.91 -34.08
C PHE A 221 9.71 6.46 -33.59
N ALA A 222 9.45 5.48 -34.46
CA ALA A 222 9.58 4.07 -34.12
C ALA A 222 11.02 3.69 -33.79
N SER A 223 12.03 4.31 -34.43
CA SER A 223 13.43 4.11 -34.06
C SER A 223 13.77 4.75 -32.71
N THR A 224 13.23 5.93 -32.39
CA THR A 224 13.40 6.55 -31.07
C THR A 224 12.68 5.75 -29.99
N PHE A 225 11.43 5.34 -30.22
CA PHE A 225 10.65 4.50 -29.30
C PHE A 225 11.27 3.11 -29.13
N ALA A 226 11.74 2.48 -30.20
CA ALA A 226 12.50 1.24 -30.12
C ALA A 226 13.83 1.44 -29.39
N SER A 227 14.48 2.60 -29.50
CA SER A 227 15.70 2.92 -28.76
C SER A 227 15.45 3.22 -27.29
N THR A 228 14.36 3.89 -26.91
CA THR A 228 13.96 4.14 -25.51
C THR A 228 13.43 2.87 -24.86
N PHE A 229 12.68 2.03 -25.60
CA PHE A 229 12.26 0.72 -25.12
C PHE A 229 13.43 -0.26 -25.09
N ALA A 230 14.31 -0.25 -26.09
CA ALA A 230 15.56 -0.99 -26.03
C ALA A 230 16.47 -0.43 -24.95
N PHE A 231 16.38 0.84 -24.55
CA PHE A 231 17.15 1.40 -23.44
C PHE A 231 16.53 1.06 -22.09
N ALA A 232 15.21 1.08 -21.91
CA ALA A 232 14.55 0.65 -20.68
C ALA A 232 14.60 -0.88 -20.51
N PHE A 233 14.45 -1.63 -21.61
CA PHE A 233 14.68 -3.06 -21.67
C PHE A 233 16.16 -3.38 -21.55
N ALA A 234 17.07 -2.68 -22.22
CA ALA A 234 18.52 -2.82 -22.02
C ALA A 234 18.99 -2.20 -20.72
N PHE A 235 18.21 -1.42 -19.99
CA PHE A 235 18.53 -0.93 -18.66
C PHE A 235 18.02 -1.93 -17.64
N ALA A 236 16.84 -2.53 -17.83
CA ALA A 236 16.42 -3.69 -17.05
C ALA A 236 17.35 -4.89 -17.32
N VAL A 237 17.76 -5.09 -18.57
CA VAL A 237 18.68 -6.11 -19.06
C VAL A 237 20.14 -5.72 -18.87
N ALA A 238 20.54 -4.46 -18.66
CA ALA A 238 21.90 -4.04 -18.28
C ALA A 238 22.00 -3.66 -16.81
N VAL A 239 20.93 -3.56 -16.05
CA VAL A 239 20.97 -3.76 -14.60
C VAL A 239 21.11 -5.26 -14.40
N ALA A 240 20.25 -6.09 -15.00
CA ALA A 240 20.45 -7.54 -15.04
C ALA A 240 21.74 -7.98 -15.78
N GLY A 241 22.28 -7.12 -16.65
CA GLY A 241 23.34 -7.43 -17.61
C GLY A 241 24.65 -6.70 -17.44
N ALA A 242 24.73 -5.61 -16.70
CA ALA A 242 25.97 -5.19 -16.04
C ALA A 242 26.32 -6.22 -14.95
N PHE A 243 25.31 -6.91 -14.39
CA PHE A 243 25.52 -8.18 -13.67
C PHE A 243 25.77 -9.40 -14.58
N ALA A 244 25.51 -9.36 -15.90
CA ALA A 244 25.67 -10.48 -16.85
C ALA A 244 26.90 -10.40 -17.81
N PHE A 245 27.44 -9.23 -18.13
CA PHE A 245 28.61 -9.05 -19.00
C PHE A 245 29.94 -9.02 -18.25
N ALA A 246 29.91 -8.80 -16.93
CA ALA A 246 30.92 -9.29 -15.98
C ALA A 246 30.57 -10.69 -15.42
N GLY A 247 29.65 -11.41 -16.08
CA GLY A 247 28.47 -11.85 -15.35
C GLY A 247 27.97 -13.26 -15.54
N VAL A 248 28.86 -14.19 -15.86
CA VAL A 248 28.69 -15.55 -15.35
C VAL A 248 29.19 -15.61 -13.90
N GLY A 249 30.30 -14.93 -13.59
CA GLY A 249 30.89 -14.89 -12.25
C GLY A 249 30.02 -14.15 -11.23
N ALA A 250 29.61 -12.91 -11.52
CA ALA A 250 28.77 -12.13 -10.61
C ALA A 250 27.38 -12.77 -10.39
N PHE A 251 26.76 -13.32 -11.44
CA PHE A 251 25.51 -14.06 -11.33
C PHE A 251 25.69 -15.36 -10.53
N ALA A 252 26.73 -16.15 -10.79
CA ALA A 252 27.00 -17.37 -10.02
C ALA A 252 27.32 -17.07 -8.55
N VAL A 253 28.01 -15.96 -8.25
CA VAL A 253 28.23 -15.48 -6.89
C VAL A 253 26.91 -15.05 -6.25
N ALA A 254 26.06 -14.30 -6.94
CA ALA A 254 24.75 -13.90 -6.40
C ALA A 254 23.85 -15.10 -6.12
N VAL A 255 23.79 -16.07 -7.04
CA VAL A 255 23.06 -17.34 -6.85
C VAL A 255 23.69 -18.15 -5.72
N GLY A 256 25.01 -18.25 -5.65
CA GLY A 256 25.72 -18.95 -4.58
C GLY A 256 25.49 -18.33 -3.21
N VAL A 257 25.51 -17.00 -3.11
CA VAL A 257 25.18 -16.25 -1.90
C VAL A 257 23.73 -16.46 -1.51
N ALA A 258 22.79 -16.45 -2.46
CA ALA A 258 21.38 -16.71 -2.20
C ALA A 258 21.16 -18.14 -1.66
N ILE A 259 21.77 -19.15 -2.30
CA ILE A 259 21.72 -20.54 -1.85
C ILE A 259 22.35 -20.69 -0.47
N PHE A 260 23.52 -20.08 -0.22
CA PHE A 260 24.18 -20.13 1.08
C PHE A 260 23.37 -19.43 2.17
N ALA A 261 22.75 -18.29 1.86
CA ALA A 261 21.88 -17.57 2.77
C ALA A 261 20.66 -18.42 3.14
N GLU A 262 20.02 -19.06 2.15
CA GLU A 262 18.90 -19.98 2.37
C GLU A 262 19.31 -21.20 3.19
N TRP A 263 20.43 -21.84 2.83
CA TRP A 263 21.03 -22.94 3.59
C TRP A 263 21.28 -22.52 5.04
N LEU A 264 22.00 -21.42 5.29
CA LEU A 264 22.31 -20.94 6.64
C LEU A 264 21.02 -20.66 7.43
N ARG A 265 20.01 -20.09 6.77
CA ARG A 265 18.71 -19.84 7.37
C ARG A 265 18.05 -21.14 7.83
N GLU A 266 18.05 -22.21 7.03
CA GLU A 266 17.41 -23.49 7.36
C GLU A 266 17.95 -24.15 8.64
N TYR A 267 19.23 -23.94 8.96
CA TYR A 267 19.82 -24.45 10.21
C TYR A 267 19.33 -23.72 11.46
N LEU A 268 18.78 -22.52 11.33
CA LEU A 268 18.38 -21.69 12.46
C LEU A 268 16.93 -21.95 12.85
N ARG A 269 16.70 -22.80 13.86
CA ARG A 269 15.33 -23.12 14.32
C ARG A 269 14.81 -22.23 15.44
N SER A 270 15.69 -21.56 16.19
CA SER A 270 15.28 -20.74 17.33
C SER A 270 14.91 -19.31 16.91
N ARG A 271 13.82 -18.76 17.46
CA ARG A 271 13.36 -17.37 17.21
C ARG A 271 14.48 -16.33 17.28
N LYS A 272 15.30 -16.38 18.35
CA LYS A 272 16.42 -15.45 18.53
C LYS A 272 17.48 -15.60 17.45
N ALA A 273 17.69 -16.80 16.92
CA ALA A 273 18.61 -17.01 15.81
C ALA A 273 18.04 -16.47 14.49
N VAL A 274 16.74 -16.66 14.23
CA VAL A 274 16.07 -16.11 13.04
C VAL A 274 16.12 -14.58 13.01
N ILE A 275 15.82 -13.93 14.13
CA ILE A 275 15.89 -12.46 14.23
C ILE A 275 17.32 -11.98 14.01
N ARG A 276 18.31 -12.61 14.66
CA ARG A 276 19.73 -12.26 14.48
C ARG A 276 20.19 -12.48 13.04
N TYR A 277 19.71 -13.53 12.38
CA TYR A 277 20.00 -13.79 10.98
C TYR A 277 19.50 -12.66 10.09
N TRP A 278 18.24 -12.23 10.22
CA TRP A 278 17.69 -11.16 9.38
C TRP A 278 18.33 -9.80 9.65
N LEU A 279 18.64 -9.49 10.91
CA LEU A 279 19.41 -8.28 11.24
C LEU A 279 20.82 -8.34 10.63
N GLY A 280 21.49 -9.49 10.73
CA GLY A 280 22.80 -9.71 10.11
C GLY A 280 22.75 -9.65 8.59
N PHE A 281 21.69 -10.20 7.98
CA PHE A 281 21.44 -10.15 6.54
C PHE A 281 21.30 -8.70 6.07
N ASN A 282 20.44 -7.90 6.71
CA ASN A 282 20.29 -6.49 6.37
C ASN A 282 21.59 -5.72 6.51
N LEU A 283 22.30 -5.92 7.63
CA LEU A 283 23.57 -5.25 7.88
C LEU A 283 24.62 -5.63 6.84
N PHE A 284 24.73 -6.92 6.50
CA PHE A 284 25.65 -7.41 5.48
C PHE A 284 25.35 -6.77 4.12
N PHE A 285 24.10 -6.77 3.68
CA PHE A 285 23.74 -6.16 2.39
C PHE A 285 23.88 -4.64 2.39
N ALA A 286 23.59 -3.96 3.49
CA ALA A 286 23.82 -2.53 3.62
C ALA A 286 25.32 -2.20 3.49
N ILE A 287 26.18 -2.92 4.21
CA ILE A 287 27.64 -2.76 4.11
C ILE A 287 28.12 -3.08 2.70
N TYR A 288 27.63 -4.17 2.10
CA TYR A 288 27.99 -4.55 0.73
C TYR A 288 27.66 -3.43 -0.28
N VAL A 289 26.46 -2.85 -0.20
CA VAL A 289 26.05 -1.73 -1.06
C VAL A 289 26.94 -0.50 -0.82
N LEU A 290 27.23 -0.17 0.44
CA LEU A 290 28.15 0.92 0.78
C LEU A 290 29.56 0.68 0.22
N MET A 291 30.06 -0.56 0.26
CA MET A 291 31.35 -0.91 -0.34
C MET A 291 31.33 -0.79 -1.87
N VAL A 292 30.25 -1.22 -2.52
CA VAL A 292 30.06 -1.05 -3.97
C VAL A 292 30.03 0.44 -4.33
N LEU A 293 29.31 1.26 -3.56
CA LEU A 293 29.26 2.70 -3.75
C LEU A 293 30.65 3.32 -3.56
N ALA A 294 31.36 3.00 -2.48
CA ALA A 294 32.72 3.49 -2.22
C ALA A 294 33.70 3.11 -3.34
N TRP A 295 33.53 1.94 -3.95
CA TRP A 295 34.33 1.52 -5.10
C TRP A 295 33.93 2.23 -6.40
N ALA A 296 32.63 2.39 -6.66
CA ALA A 296 32.11 2.92 -7.93
C ALA A 296 32.18 4.45 -8.02
N LEU A 297 31.96 5.15 -6.90
CA LEU A 297 31.89 6.61 -6.84
C LEU A 297 33.11 7.34 -7.45
N PRO A 298 34.38 6.97 -7.15
CA PRO A 298 35.54 7.61 -7.79
C PRO A 298 35.75 7.19 -9.25
N ARG A 299 34.95 6.28 -9.80
CA ARG A 299 35.13 5.68 -11.14
C ARG A 299 34.03 6.02 -12.14
N THR A 300 32.95 6.66 -11.70
CA THR A 300 31.85 7.09 -12.57
C THR A 300 31.85 8.60 -12.73
N ALA A 301 31.67 9.07 -13.96
CA ALA A 301 31.40 10.49 -14.23
C ALA A 301 29.93 10.83 -13.94
N GLU A 302 29.04 9.84 -14.02
CA GLU A 302 27.60 9.96 -13.78
C GLU A 302 27.28 9.40 -12.39
N SER A 303 27.32 10.25 -11.38
CA SER A 303 27.05 9.85 -9.99
C SER A 303 25.57 9.53 -9.75
N GLU A 304 24.66 10.10 -10.55
CA GLU A 304 23.20 9.90 -10.43
C GLU A 304 22.78 8.43 -10.60
N VAL A 305 23.47 7.67 -11.46
CA VAL A 305 23.20 6.22 -11.67
C VAL A 305 23.41 5.42 -10.38
N LEU A 306 24.26 5.89 -9.47
CA LEU A 306 24.53 5.25 -8.18
C LEU A 306 23.37 5.43 -7.18
N LEU A 307 22.37 6.25 -7.48
CA LEU A 307 21.13 6.33 -6.68
C LEU A 307 20.26 5.09 -6.85
N VAL A 308 20.32 4.42 -8.00
CA VAL A 308 19.53 3.22 -8.29
C VAL A 308 19.79 2.11 -7.26
N PRO A 309 21.04 1.69 -6.97
CA PRO A 309 21.28 0.70 -5.92
C PRO A 309 20.84 1.18 -4.55
N ILE A 310 21.02 2.46 -4.18
CA ILE A 310 20.53 3.00 -2.90
C ILE A 310 19.01 2.85 -2.80
N PHE A 311 18.31 3.22 -3.86
CA PHE A 311 16.86 3.20 -3.95
C PHE A 311 16.26 1.78 -3.99
N LEU A 312 16.91 0.85 -4.68
CA LEU A 312 16.43 -0.52 -4.85
C LEU A 312 16.91 -1.50 -3.76
N THR A 313 17.90 -1.11 -2.94
CA THR A 313 18.42 -2.01 -1.89
C THR A 313 18.46 -1.36 -0.52
N LEU A 314 19.23 -0.29 -0.34
CA LEU A 314 19.49 0.27 0.98
C LEU A 314 18.22 0.83 1.64
N LEU A 315 17.40 1.57 0.88
CA LEU A 315 16.12 2.09 1.36
C LEU A 315 15.10 0.97 1.64
N PRO A 316 14.87 -0.01 0.74
CA PRO A 316 14.02 -1.17 1.03
C PRO A 316 14.44 -1.98 2.25
N LEU A 317 15.75 -2.25 2.44
CA LEU A 317 16.24 -3.02 3.59
C LEU A 317 16.00 -2.28 4.91
N ALA A 318 16.25 -0.96 4.91
CA ALA A 318 15.94 -0.10 6.04
C ALA A 318 14.43 -0.09 6.34
N ASN A 319 13.60 0.08 5.30
CA ASN A 319 12.14 0.15 5.43
C ASN A 319 11.52 -1.16 5.91
N ALA A 320 11.95 -2.30 5.37
CA ALA A 320 11.42 -3.62 5.70
C ALA A 320 11.48 -3.94 7.20
N THR A 321 12.49 -3.43 7.91
CA THR A 321 12.61 -3.62 9.36
C THR A 321 11.52 -2.86 10.11
N LEU A 322 11.31 -1.59 9.77
CA LEU A 322 10.25 -0.78 10.38
C LEU A 322 8.86 -1.28 10.00
N ASP A 323 8.67 -1.66 8.74
CA ASP A 323 7.43 -2.30 8.26
C ASP A 323 7.12 -3.58 9.02
N TRP A 324 8.12 -4.41 9.30
CA TRP A 324 7.93 -5.63 10.06
C TRP A 324 7.50 -5.36 11.50
N VAL A 325 8.09 -4.35 12.14
CA VAL A 325 7.67 -3.95 13.48
C VAL A 325 6.25 -3.38 13.46
N SER A 326 5.94 -2.50 12.51
CA SER A 326 4.61 -1.89 12.32
C SER A 326 3.53 -2.94 12.05
N LEU A 327 3.77 -3.84 11.09
CA LEU A 327 2.89 -4.95 10.76
C LEU A 327 2.72 -5.90 11.94
N GLY A 328 3.81 -6.21 12.65
CA GLY A 328 3.78 -7.08 13.82
C GLY A 328 2.89 -6.51 14.93
N VAL A 329 3.06 -5.23 15.28
CA VAL A 329 2.18 -4.59 16.29
C VAL A 329 0.74 -4.55 15.80
N THR A 330 0.49 -4.07 14.58
CA THR A 330 -0.86 -3.99 14.02
C THR A 330 -1.56 -5.36 14.03
N ARG A 331 -0.89 -6.40 13.53
CA ARG A 331 -1.42 -7.76 13.49
C ARG A 331 -1.65 -8.33 14.89
N GLY A 332 -0.76 -8.02 15.84
CA GLY A 332 -0.93 -8.35 17.25
C GLY A 332 -2.19 -7.72 17.85
N LEU A 333 -2.43 -6.44 17.60
CA LEU A 333 -3.64 -5.73 18.05
C LEU A 333 -4.91 -6.35 17.46
N LEU A 334 -4.91 -6.67 16.16
CA LEU A 334 -6.06 -7.31 15.51
C LEU A 334 -6.33 -8.72 16.07
N HIS A 335 -5.28 -9.48 16.41
CA HIS A 335 -5.44 -10.75 17.11
C HIS A 335 -5.98 -10.59 18.54
N ALA A 336 -5.56 -9.56 19.26
CA ALA A 336 -6.06 -9.26 20.60
C ALA A 336 -7.56 -8.91 20.57
N ILE A 337 -8.01 -8.14 19.55
CA ILE A 337 -9.42 -7.84 19.30
C ILE A 337 -10.20 -9.13 19.00
N ARG A 338 -9.70 -9.97 18.09
CA ARG A 338 -10.36 -11.24 17.70
C ARG A 338 -10.61 -12.15 18.90
N HIS A 339 -9.68 -12.24 19.84
CA HIS A 339 -9.77 -13.14 20.98
C HIS A 339 -10.38 -12.49 22.24
N ASN A 340 -11.00 -11.30 22.11
CA ASN A 340 -11.61 -10.57 23.23
C ASN A 340 -10.65 -10.32 24.41
N HIS A 341 -9.34 -10.23 24.18
CA HIS A 341 -8.38 -9.91 25.24
C HIS A 341 -8.61 -8.49 25.81
N HIS A 342 -9.30 -7.62 25.06
CA HIS A 342 -9.68 -6.27 25.49
C HIS A 342 -11.12 -5.99 25.09
N SER A 343 -11.99 -5.66 26.05
CA SER A 343 -13.39 -5.29 25.79
C SER A 343 -13.66 -3.84 26.19
N GLY A 344 -14.58 -3.19 25.46
CA GLY A 344 -15.05 -1.82 25.76
C GLY A 344 -14.00 -0.73 25.50
N VAL A 345 -13.82 0.17 26.48
CA VAL A 345 -12.95 1.37 26.38
C VAL A 345 -11.49 1.02 26.08
N GLY A 346 -11.04 -0.19 26.44
CA GLY A 346 -9.71 -0.68 26.09
C GLY A 346 -9.46 -0.68 24.57
N VAL A 347 -10.48 -0.96 23.75
CA VAL A 347 -10.36 -0.94 22.28
C VAL A 347 -10.09 0.47 21.76
N LEU A 348 -10.70 1.50 22.36
CA LEU A 348 -10.45 2.89 21.99
C LEU A 348 -9.03 3.32 22.39
N ALA A 349 -8.55 2.91 23.56
CA ALA A 349 -7.18 3.16 23.98
C ALA A 349 -6.16 2.50 23.04
N TRP A 350 -6.45 1.29 22.57
CA TRP A 350 -5.62 0.58 21.59
C TRP A 350 -5.62 1.25 20.22
N ALA A 351 -6.77 1.76 19.76
CA ALA A 351 -6.85 2.53 18.53
C ALA A 351 -6.00 3.80 18.63
N VAL A 352 -6.08 4.55 19.74
CA VAL A 352 -5.24 5.74 19.99
C VAL A 352 -3.74 5.38 20.02
N LEU A 353 -3.38 4.27 20.67
CA LEU A 353 -2.00 3.81 20.70
C LEU A 353 -1.48 3.44 19.31
N ASP A 354 -2.32 2.84 18.46
CA ASP A 354 -1.98 2.53 17.06
C ASP A 354 -1.69 3.82 16.26
N ILE A 355 -2.46 4.90 16.46
CA ILE A 355 -2.19 6.22 15.85
C ILE A 355 -0.83 6.75 16.29
N ALA A 356 -0.58 6.77 17.60
CA ALA A 356 0.66 7.29 18.17
C ALA A 356 1.86 6.50 17.66
N LEU A 357 1.71 5.17 17.55
CA LEU A 357 2.74 4.28 17.04
C LEU A 357 2.96 4.44 15.53
N ALA A 358 1.89 4.64 14.76
CA ALA A 358 1.98 4.91 13.32
C ALA A 358 2.70 6.24 13.05
N LEU A 359 2.39 7.29 13.81
CA LEU A 359 3.11 8.55 13.75
C LEU A 359 4.58 8.35 14.14
N LEU A 360 4.87 7.60 15.21
CA LEU A 360 6.24 7.27 15.59
C LEU A 360 6.99 6.55 14.45
N PHE A 361 6.37 5.55 13.81
CA PHE A 361 6.98 4.86 12.68
C PHE A 361 7.16 5.76 11.46
N LEU A 362 6.23 6.67 11.20
CA LEU A 362 6.34 7.65 10.13
C LEU A 362 7.54 8.59 10.35
N PHE A 363 7.70 9.12 11.57
CA PHE A 363 8.89 9.91 11.92
C PHE A 363 10.16 9.06 11.86
N ALA A 364 10.11 7.80 12.30
CA ALA A 364 11.26 6.89 12.26
C ALA A 364 11.69 6.58 10.83
N ILE A 365 10.76 6.29 9.91
CA ILE A 365 11.10 6.00 8.52
C ILE A 365 11.63 7.25 7.81
N VAL A 366 11.01 8.42 8.01
CA VAL A 366 11.51 9.69 7.47
C VAL A 366 12.91 9.99 7.99
N SER A 367 13.16 9.77 9.27
CA SER A 367 14.50 9.96 9.85
C SER A 367 15.51 9.00 9.23
N LEU A 368 15.16 7.72 9.12
CA LEU A 368 16.04 6.68 8.63
C LEU A 368 16.37 6.87 7.15
N THR A 369 15.37 7.11 6.30
CA THR A 369 15.57 7.34 4.86
C THR A 369 16.38 8.60 4.62
N THR A 370 16.04 9.70 5.30
CA THR A 370 16.78 10.96 5.19
C THR A 370 18.21 10.80 5.68
N ALA A 371 18.43 10.11 6.80
CA ALA A 371 19.77 9.89 7.35
C ALA A 371 20.63 9.03 6.42
N VAL A 372 20.06 7.98 5.82
CA VAL A 372 20.74 7.15 4.84
C VAL A 372 21.16 7.97 3.62
N VAL A 373 20.24 8.75 3.04
CA VAL A 373 20.54 9.54 1.83
C VAL A 373 21.53 10.66 2.15
N ALA A 374 21.33 11.40 3.25
CA ALA A 374 22.23 12.46 3.68
C ALA A 374 23.64 11.93 4.01
N GLY A 375 23.74 10.81 4.73
CA GLY A 375 25.02 10.18 5.04
C GLY A 375 25.77 9.71 3.79
N VAL A 376 25.04 9.14 2.82
CA VAL A 376 25.62 8.71 1.53
C VAL A 376 26.02 9.92 0.68
N ASN A 377 25.26 11.01 0.68
CA ASN A 377 25.64 12.27 0.05
C ASN A 377 26.89 12.90 0.67
N ALA A 378 26.97 12.96 1.99
CA ALA A 378 28.13 13.51 2.70
C ALA A 378 29.40 12.69 2.39
N ALA A 379 29.27 11.35 2.38
CA ALA A 379 30.35 10.47 1.96
C ALA A 379 30.74 10.71 0.49
N ALA A 380 29.74 10.84 -0.41
CA ALA A 380 30.00 11.10 -1.81
C ALA A 380 30.74 12.41 -2.03
N PHE A 381 30.27 13.49 -1.41
CA PHE A 381 30.89 14.80 -1.46
C PHE A 381 32.32 14.77 -0.92
N ALA A 382 32.58 14.07 0.19
CA ALA A 382 33.91 13.94 0.76
C ALA A 382 34.91 13.21 -0.18
N TRP A 383 34.44 12.31 -1.04
CA TRP A 383 35.29 11.53 -1.95
C TRP A 383 35.43 12.14 -3.35
N SER A 384 34.36 12.68 -3.92
CA SER A 384 34.31 13.13 -5.32
C SER A 384 34.07 14.64 -5.49
N GLY A 385 33.73 15.35 -4.41
CA GLY A 385 33.29 16.75 -4.45
C GLY A 385 31.86 16.96 -4.97
N ASN A 386 31.16 15.88 -5.33
CA ASN A 386 29.79 15.92 -5.86
C ASN A 386 28.83 15.17 -4.93
N THR A 387 27.63 15.72 -4.74
CA THR A 387 26.53 15.03 -4.06
C THR A 387 25.83 14.06 -5.01
N LEU A 388 25.28 12.96 -4.47
CA LEU A 388 24.50 12.01 -5.26
C LEU A 388 23.09 12.53 -5.55
N LEU A 389 22.45 13.15 -4.55
CA LEU A 389 21.11 13.76 -4.66
C LEU A 389 21.12 15.14 -4.01
N ASP A 390 20.62 16.18 -4.69
CA ASP A 390 20.43 17.50 -4.08
C ASP A 390 19.22 17.48 -3.14
N LEU A 391 19.47 17.15 -1.86
CA LEU A 391 18.45 17.12 -0.81
C LEU A 391 17.83 18.51 -0.58
N GLY A 392 18.59 19.58 -0.75
CA GLY A 392 18.11 20.95 -0.58
C GLY A 392 17.06 21.29 -1.64
N ARG A 393 17.34 20.97 -2.91
CA ARG A 393 16.37 21.07 -4.00
C ARG A 393 15.17 20.17 -3.76
N LEU A 394 15.38 18.89 -3.41
CA LEU A 394 14.29 17.96 -3.14
C LEU A 394 13.32 18.48 -2.08
N PHE A 395 13.84 19.03 -0.97
CA PHE A 395 13.00 19.58 0.08
C PHE A 395 12.29 20.87 -0.32
N ARG A 396 12.87 21.69 -1.19
CA ARG A 396 12.19 22.87 -1.75
C ARG A 396 11.08 22.47 -2.71
N ASP A 397 11.33 21.47 -3.55
CA ASP A 397 10.35 20.95 -4.50
C ASP A 397 9.16 20.32 -3.76
N LEU A 398 9.41 19.54 -2.69
CA LEU A 398 8.37 19.03 -1.79
C LEU A 398 7.57 20.11 -1.06
N GLU A 399 8.20 21.25 -0.74
CA GLU A 399 7.51 22.38 -0.10
C GLU A 399 6.66 23.18 -1.09
N ALA A 400 7.17 23.37 -2.31
CA ALA A 400 6.51 24.13 -3.35
C ALA A 400 5.34 23.36 -3.96
N ASP A 401 5.50 22.07 -4.22
CA ASP A 401 4.46 21.18 -4.73
C ASP A 401 4.50 19.81 -4.04
N PRO A 402 3.86 19.68 -2.85
CA PRO A 402 3.80 18.42 -2.11
C PRO A 402 3.14 17.28 -2.90
N TRP A 403 2.34 17.60 -3.92
CA TRP A 403 1.59 16.62 -4.71
C TRP A 403 2.19 16.34 -6.08
N SER A 404 3.43 16.80 -6.31
CA SER A 404 4.15 16.50 -7.54
C SER A 404 4.19 15.00 -7.79
N LEU A 405 3.71 14.60 -8.96
CA LEU A 405 3.70 13.20 -9.40
C LEU A 405 5.12 12.65 -9.60
N ASP A 406 6.10 13.52 -9.83
CA ASP A 406 7.51 13.15 -9.94
C ASP A 406 8.09 12.75 -8.57
N LEU A 407 7.48 13.23 -7.49
CA LEU A 407 7.81 12.91 -6.10
C LEU A 407 6.88 11.85 -5.50
N ALA A 408 5.98 11.25 -6.31
CA ALA A 408 5.02 10.26 -5.85
C ALA A 408 5.70 9.03 -5.20
N TRP A 409 6.89 8.64 -5.66
CA TRP A 409 7.63 7.52 -5.09
C TRP A 409 8.01 7.74 -3.61
N ILE A 410 8.28 8.99 -3.20
CA ILE A 410 8.58 9.35 -1.80
C ILE A 410 7.34 9.11 -0.95
N HIS A 411 6.20 9.60 -1.44
CA HIS A 411 4.90 9.41 -0.81
C HIS A 411 4.55 7.93 -0.70
N PHE A 412 4.74 7.15 -1.76
CA PHE A 412 4.50 5.70 -1.74
C PHE A 412 5.40 4.97 -0.73
N MET A 413 6.70 5.29 -0.68
CA MET A 413 7.59 4.68 0.32
C MET A 413 7.19 5.07 1.75
N MET A 414 6.91 6.34 2.03
CA MET A 414 6.53 6.79 3.38
C MET A 414 5.15 6.23 3.80
N LEU A 415 4.15 6.37 2.92
CA LEU A 415 2.77 5.96 3.21
C LEU A 415 2.58 4.44 3.20
N SER A 416 3.48 3.68 2.56
CA SER A 416 3.42 2.22 2.59
C SER A 416 3.50 1.65 4.01
N THR A 417 4.29 2.29 4.87
CA THR A 417 4.42 1.94 6.29
C THR A 417 3.13 2.16 7.08
N LEU A 418 2.21 2.99 6.55
CA LEU A 418 0.90 3.28 7.11
C LEU A 418 -0.18 2.33 6.59
N ILE A 419 0.09 1.46 5.58
CA ILE A 419 -0.91 0.52 5.06
C ILE A 419 -1.46 -0.41 6.17
N PRO A 420 -0.63 -1.01 7.04
CA PRO A 420 -1.14 -1.79 8.16
C PRO A 420 -2.01 -0.95 9.11
N THR A 421 -1.54 0.23 9.51
CA THR A 421 -2.29 1.18 10.34
C THR A 421 -3.62 1.54 9.70
N LEU A 422 -3.65 1.75 8.39
CA LEU A 422 -4.87 2.04 7.65
C LEU A 422 -5.87 0.91 7.80
N ALA A 423 -5.43 -0.33 7.61
CA ALA A 423 -6.28 -1.50 7.83
C ALA A 423 -6.80 -1.55 9.28
N HIS A 424 -5.95 -1.27 10.27
CA HIS A 424 -6.37 -1.18 11.67
C HIS A 424 -7.43 -0.11 11.90
N PHE A 425 -7.22 1.11 11.39
CA PHE A 425 -8.16 2.22 11.51
C PHE A 425 -9.51 1.93 10.87
N LEU A 426 -9.52 1.34 9.67
CA LEU A 426 -10.76 0.95 8.99
C LEU A 426 -11.51 -0.08 9.85
N LEU A 427 -10.80 -1.06 10.41
CA LEU A 427 -11.37 -2.09 11.27
C LEU A 427 -11.83 -1.54 12.63
N ALA A 428 -11.09 -0.61 13.23
CA ALA A 428 -11.41 0.03 14.50
C ALA A 428 -12.60 0.98 14.36
N GLY A 429 -12.68 1.74 13.27
CA GLY A 429 -13.82 2.61 12.94
C GLY A 429 -15.11 1.80 12.79
N VAL A 430 -15.05 0.66 12.11
CA VAL A 430 -16.17 -0.29 12.04
C VAL A 430 -16.52 -0.79 13.45
N ALA A 431 -15.54 -1.30 14.21
CA ALA A 431 -15.78 -1.85 15.55
C ALA A 431 -16.41 -0.83 16.52
N ALA A 432 -15.96 0.42 16.49
CA ALA A 432 -16.46 1.51 17.33
C ALA A 432 -17.94 1.80 17.05
N VAL A 433 -18.34 1.83 15.78
CA VAL A 433 -19.74 2.04 15.38
C VAL A 433 -20.62 0.84 15.75
N LEU A 434 -20.08 -0.38 15.65
CA LEU A 434 -20.79 -1.61 15.99
C LEU A 434 -20.95 -1.82 17.51
N PHE A 435 -20.28 -1.01 18.33
CA PHE A 435 -20.33 -1.14 19.78
C PHE A 435 -21.67 -0.64 20.34
N LEU A 436 -22.53 -1.58 20.76
CA LEU A 436 -23.72 -1.29 21.56
C LEU A 436 -23.50 -1.72 23.02
N PRO A 437 -23.43 -0.77 23.98
CA PRO A 437 -23.26 -1.11 25.38
C PRO A 437 -24.33 -2.09 25.88
N ASP A 438 -23.93 -3.06 26.71
CA ASP A 438 -24.83 -4.11 27.22
C ASP A 438 -26.05 -3.56 27.95
N ARG A 439 -25.92 -2.40 28.62
CA ARG A 439 -27.02 -1.72 29.29
C ARG A 439 -28.08 -1.25 28.30
N TRP A 440 -27.64 -0.59 27.22
CA TRP A 440 -28.51 -0.10 26.15
C TRP A 440 -29.15 -1.24 25.37
N ARG A 441 -28.36 -2.27 25.02
CA ARG A 441 -28.89 -3.47 24.35
C ARG A 441 -30.01 -4.12 25.17
N ARG A 442 -29.75 -4.41 26.44
CA ARG A 442 -30.75 -5.05 27.33
C ARG A 442 -31.98 -4.17 27.51
N TRP A 443 -31.79 -2.85 27.65
CA TRP A 443 -32.91 -1.92 27.73
C TRP A 443 -33.80 -1.96 26.49
N ILE A 444 -33.21 -1.89 25.28
CA ILE A 444 -33.95 -1.98 24.01
C ILE A 444 -34.74 -3.29 23.97
N LEU A 445 -34.08 -4.42 24.23
CA LEU A 445 -34.71 -5.75 24.11
C LEU A 445 -35.84 -5.99 25.12
N ASN A 446 -35.65 -5.56 26.37
CA ASN A 446 -36.61 -5.77 27.45
C ASN A 446 -37.79 -4.78 27.42
N SER A 447 -37.59 -3.61 26.81
CA SER A 447 -38.57 -2.53 26.80
C SER A 447 -39.24 -2.32 25.44
N PHE A 448 -38.80 -3.04 24.40
CA PHE A 448 -39.25 -2.86 23.01
C PHE A 448 -40.78 -2.81 22.86
N ASP A 449 -41.48 -3.75 23.49
CA ASP A 449 -42.94 -3.84 23.37
C ASP A 449 -43.66 -2.86 24.30
N LYS A 450 -42.96 -2.36 25.34
CA LYS A 450 -43.54 -1.59 26.44
C LYS A 450 -43.41 -0.07 26.27
N ARG A 451 -42.40 0.39 25.52
CA ARG A 451 -42.10 1.82 25.40
C ARG A 451 -41.70 2.18 23.97
N ASP A 452 -42.21 3.30 23.49
CA ASP A 452 -41.91 3.79 22.14
C ASP A 452 -40.45 4.26 22.00
N ASP A 453 -39.86 4.81 23.06
CA ASP A 453 -38.46 5.23 23.08
C ASP A 453 -37.49 4.06 22.84
N ALA A 454 -37.80 2.87 23.35
CA ALA A 454 -37.04 1.65 23.08
C ALA A 454 -37.12 1.20 21.62
N ARG A 455 -38.30 1.37 20.96
CA ARG A 455 -38.46 1.11 19.52
C ARG A 455 -37.69 2.12 18.68
N TRP A 456 -37.68 3.39 19.08
CA TRP A 456 -36.84 4.42 18.48
C TRP A 456 -35.34 4.11 18.64
N GLY A 457 -34.91 3.66 19.83
CA GLY A 457 -33.54 3.21 20.05
C GLY A 457 -33.15 2.04 19.14
N ALA A 458 -34.04 1.05 18.99
CA ALA A 458 -33.84 -0.05 18.04
C ALA A 458 -33.76 0.44 16.59
N PHE A 459 -34.65 1.37 16.19
CA PHE A 459 -34.66 1.96 14.87
C PHE A 459 -33.35 2.69 14.57
N LEU A 460 -32.89 3.56 15.46
CA LEU A 460 -31.63 4.30 15.30
C LEU A 460 -30.45 3.33 15.17
N TYR A 461 -30.37 2.32 16.05
CA TYR A 461 -29.30 1.33 16.00
C TYR A 461 -29.30 0.56 14.68
N VAL A 462 -30.40 -0.12 14.33
CA VAL A 462 -30.47 -0.96 13.12
C VAL A 462 -30.31 -0.15 11.83
N SER A 463 -30.77 1.11 11.84
CA SER A 463 -30.80 1.93 10.63
C SER A 463 -29.52 2.72 10.40
N LEU A 464 -28.86 3.20 11.46
CA LEU A 464 -27.68 4.06 11.36
C LEU A 464 -26.37 3.29 11.50
N VAL A 465 -26.32 2.19 12.25
CA VAL A 465 -25.07 1.46 12.48
C VAL A 465 -24.47 0.89 11.18
N PRO A 466 -25.23 0.24 10.27
CA PRO A 466 -24.68 -0.23 9.01
C PRO A 466 -24.07 0.87 8.11
N PRO A 467 -24.77 1.99 7.80
CA PRO A 467 -24.18 3.05 7.00
C PRO A 467 -23.03 3.76 7.73
N LEU A 468 -23.11 3.95 9.05
CA LEU A 468 -22.00 4.51 9.83
C LEU A 468 -20.77 3.59 9.84
N ALA A 469 -20.95 2.27 9.81
CA ALA A 469 -19.84 1.33 9.75
C ALA A 469 -19.05 1.45 8.43
N ILE A 470 -19.65 2.01 7.37
CA ILE A 470 -19.00 2.33 6.10
C ILE A 470 -18.47 3.77 6.11
N ALA A 471 -19.28 4.71 6.60
CA ALA A 471 -18.96 6.13 6.60
C ALA A 471 -17.84 6.48 7.58
N ALA A 472 -17.74 5.83 8.74
CA ALA A 472 -16.69 6.11 9.73
C ALA A 472 -15.29 5.81 9.19
N PRO A 473 -15.00 4.64 8.58
CA PRO A 473 -13.75 4.39 7.88
C PRO A 473 -13.43 5.44 6.80
N ALA A 474 -14.41 5.81 5.98
CA ALA A 474 -14.25 6.83 4.94
C ALA A 474 -13.96 8.23 5.53
N GLY A 475 -14.62 8.59 6.63
CA GLY A 475 -14.40 9.84 7.35
C GLY A 475 -13.03 9.88 8.02
N LEU A 476 -12.55 8.76 8.57
CA LEU A 476 -11.20 8.64 9.12
C LEU A 476 -10.13 8.78 8.02
N LEU A 477 -10.33 8.13 6.87
CA LEU A 477 -9.47 8.28 5.69
C LEU A 477 -9.43 9.73 5.20
N TRP A 478 -10.59 10.36 5.10
CA TRP A 478 -10.69 11.77 4.73
C TRP A 478 -10.00 12.68 5.75
N GLY A 479 -10.18 12.41 7.05
CA GLY A 479 -9.51 13.15 8.11
C GLY A 479 -7.99 13.01 8.05
N LEU A 480 -7.47 11.81 7.80
CA LEU A 480 -6.05 11.56 7.58
C LEU A 480 -5.54 12.32 6.35
N TYR A 481 -6.28 12.27 5.24
CA TYR A 481 -5.97 13.03 4.03
C TYR A 481 -5.88 14.53 4.35
N VAL A 482 -6.88 15.09 5.04
CA VAL A 482 -6.89 16.50 5.45
C VAL A 482 -5.69 16.84 6.34
N LEU A 483 -5.36 15.98 7.31
CA LEU A 483 -4.23 16.20 8.24
C LEU A 483 -2.88 16.21 7.53
N VAL A 484 -2.72 15.34 6.52
CA VAL A 484 -1.48 15.22 5.73
C VAL A 484 -1.38 16.32 4.68
N SER A 485 -2.49 16.78 4.10
CA SER A 485 -2.46 17.55 2.86
C SER A 485 -3.22 18.88 2.82
N ALA A 486 -4.31 19.03 3.56
CA ALA A 486 -5.08 20.26 3.53
C ALA A 486 -4.37 21.35 4.34
N TRP A 487 -4.45 22.61 3.90
CA TRP A 487 -3.89 23.78 4.59
C TRP A 487 -2.37 23.76 4.81
N HIS A 488 -1.59 23.23 3.86
CA HIS A 488 -0.16 22.94 4.05
C HIS A 488 0.05 22.00 5.25
N GLY A 489 -0.64 20.85 5.20
CA GLY A 489 -0.89 19.92 6.31
C GLY A 489 0.18 19.91 7.40
N VAL A 490 -0.25 20.21 8.63
CA VAL A 490 0.63 20.34 9.81
C VAL A 490 1.55 19.13 9.97
N VAL A 491 1.05 17.93 9.69
CA VAL A 491 1.86 16.70 9.76
C VAL A 491 2.84 16.60 8.59
N GLY A 492 2.40 16.87 7.35
CA GLY A 492 3.28 16.85 6.18
C GLY A 492 4.43 17.86 6.28
N MET A 493 4.11 19.11 6.61
CA MET A 493 5.12 20.17 6.82
C MET A 493 5.96 19.94 8.07
N GLY A 494 5.38 19.38 9.13
CA GLY A 494 6.11 18.97 10.33
C GLY A 494 7.14 17.88 10.01
N LEU A 495 6.76 16.88 9.21
CA LEU A 495 7.66 15.83 8.74
C LEU A 495 8.76 16.37 7.83
N LEU A 496 8.43 17.29 6.92
CA LEU A 496 9.42 17.94 6.06
C LEU A 496 10.44 18.76 6.88
N THR A 497 9.96 19.51 7.87
CA THR A 497 10.81 20.27 8.80
C THR A 497 11.70 19.34 9.61
N TRP A 498 11.14 18.22 10.08
CA TRP A 498 11.89 17.18 10.78
C TRP A 498 12.97 16.55 9.90
N ALA A 499 12.64 16.19 8.65
CA ALA A 499 13.57 15.65 7.67
C ALA A 499 14.74 16.61 7.42
N ARG A 500 14.45 17.91 7.23
CA ARG A 500 15.49 18.95 7.11
C ARG A 500 16.40 18.98 8.34
N GLY A 501 15.83 18.88 9.54
CA GLY A 501 16.59 18.80 10.79
C GLY A 501 17.53 17.60 10.81
N VAL A 502 17.04 16.41 10.46
CA VAL A 502 17.86 15.19 10.36
C VAL A 502 18.96 15.31 9.32
N ALA A 503 18.65 15.86 8.13
CA ALA A 503 19.64 16.08 7.08
C ALA A 503 20.75 17.02 7.54
N ARG A 504 20.40 18.15 8.18
CA ARG A 504 21.35 19.14 8.73
C ARG A 504 22.29 18.59 9.80
N LEU A 505 21.84 17.61 10.58
CA LEU A 505 22.69 16.96 11.58
C LEU A 505 23.84 16.17 10.94
N LEU A 506 23.63 15.66 9.72
CA LEU A 506 24.61 14.84 9.00
C LEU A 506 25.39 15.65 7.97
N ASP A 507 24.76 16.65 7.36
CA ASP A 507 25.35 17.61 6.44
C ASP A 507 24.94 19.04 6.87
N PRO A 508 25.77 19.72 7.68
CA PRO A 508 25.49 21.06 8.16
C PRO A 508 25.37 22.14 7.07
N SER A 509 25.68 21.82 5.80
CA SER A 509 25.61 22.76 4.69
C SER A 509 24.20 22.92 4.08
N LEU A 510 23.23 22.07 4.48
CA LEU A 510 21.84 22.00 3.96
C LEU A 510 20.82 22.96 4.60
#